data_AF-A0A929NXB8-F1
#
_entry.id   AF-A0A929NXB8-F1
#
_cell.length_a   1.000
_cell.length_b   1.000
_cell.length_c   1.000
_cell.angle_alpha   90.00
_cell.angle_beta   90.00
_cell.angle_gamma   90.00
#
_symmetry.space_group_name_H-M   'P 1'
#
loop_
_entity.id
_entity.type
_entity.pdbx_description
1 polymer ?
#
loop_
_entity_poly.entity_id
_entity_poly.type
_entity_poly.pdbx_seq_one_letter_code
_entity_poly.pdbx_strand_id
1 'polypeptide(L)'
;PKVVPAPEVTPEIGPSYVSGYEPTEDTDYTAPINPTEGSATVDGDISEWDLNANLSANMCTAGSVGSDGNCAGSGKVNLSDLYSRYDCETNTMYVLVLENSPYEAEKSEEDAWVTIGGNSNKVVKGDSQDFSWVENDSGRTIGYEASFPLDAGTHADVQVHLNVSNNTSSTGKNGDTAAITTPASCPAPVVDSTDDSEVSKKGGKK
;
A
#
# COMPACT_ATOMS: atom_id res chain seq x y z
N PRO A 1 79.48 1.56 -42.74
CA PRO A 1 78.10 1.04 -42.86
C PRO A 1 77.22 1.59 -41.72
N LYS A 2 76.43 2.62 -42.02
CA LYS A 2 75.62 3.34 -41.04
C LYS A 2 74.23 2.68 -41.02
N VAL A 3 73.91 2.02 -39.90
CA VAL A 3 72.63 1.36 -39.66
C VAL A 3 71.55 2.43 -39.57
N VAL A 4 70.55 2.36 -40.46
CA VAL A 4 69.37 3.24 -40.43
C VAL A 4 68.34 2.57 -39.50
N PRO A 5 67.83 3.27 -38.47
CA PRO A 5 66.81 2.72 -37.59
C PRO A 5 65.45 2.58 -38.30
N ALA A 6 64.75 1.50 -37.98
CA ALA A 6 63.41 1.19 -38.49
C ALA A 6 62.36 2.21 -38.00
N PRO A 7 61.30 2.47 -38.78
CA PRO A 7 60.24 3.41 -38.40
C PRO A 7 59.41 2.90 -37.23
N GLU A 8 59.15 3.82 -36.28
CA GLU A 8 58.24 3.65 -35.15
C GLU A 8 56.80 3.43 -35.64
N VAL A 9 56.17 2.37 -35.13
CA VAL A 9 54.75 2.09 -35.33
C VAL A 9 53.97 2.79 -34.23
N THR A 10 53.22 3.84 -34.56
CA THR A 10 52.27 4.47 -33.65
C THR A 10 51.03 3.59 -33.51
N PRO A 11 50.61 3.20 -32.28
CA PRO A 11 49.37 2.47 -32.10
C PRO A 11 48.15 3.38 -32.31
N GLU A 12 47.23 2.91 -33.13
CA GLU A 12 45.94 3.54 -33.42
C GLU A 12 45.04 3.45 -32.17
N ILE A 13 44.79 4.57 -31.50
CA ILE A 13 43.86 4.65 -30.37
C ILE A 13 42.44 4.61 -30.95
N GLY A 14 41.80 3.45 -30.85
CA GLY A 14 40.39 3.27 -31.20
C GLY A 14 39.45 4.14 -30.34
N PRO A 15 38.20 4.34 -30.77
CA PRO A 15 37.26 5.25 -30.12
C PRO A 15 37.00 4.83 -28.66
N SER A 16 37.24 5.76 -27.74
CA SER A 16 36.92 5.61 -26.33
C SER A 16 35.42 5.41 -26.17
N TYR A 17 35.00 4.22 -25.73
CA TYR A 17 33.68 4.01 -25.17
C TYR A 17 33.58 4.84 -23.89
N VAL A 18 32.86 5.96 -23.96
CA VAL A 18 32.47 6.73 -22.79
C VAL A 18 31.36 5.95 -22.08
N SER A 19 31.75 5.05 -21.17
CA SER A 19 30.88 4.48 -20.16
C SER A 19 30.60 5.56 -19.12
N GLY A 20 29.51 6.31 -19.28
CA GLY A 20 29.25 7.47 -18.41
C GLY A 20 27.82 8.01 -18.44
N TYR A 21 26.84 7.17 -18.74
CA TYR A 21 25.43 7.50 -18.47
C TYR A 21 24.84 6.35 -17.67
N GLU A 22 25.11 6.35 -16.36
CA GLU A 22 24.19 5.71 -15.42
C GLU A 22 22.98 6.66 -15.33
N PRO A 23 21.76 6.22 -15.66
CA PRO A 23 20.58 7.01 -15.37
C PRO A 23 20.54 7.21 -13.85
N THR A 24 20.66 8.45 -13.37
CA THR A 24 20.26 8.78 -12.00
C THR A 24 18.73 8.76 -11.96
N GLU A 25 18.15 7.57 -12.06
CA GLU A 25 16.73 7.34 -11.78
C GLU A 25 16.59 7.31 -10.25
N ASP A 26 16.91 8.46 -9.64
CA ASP A 26 16.47 8.80 -8.29
C ASP A 26 15.04 9.34 -8.41
N THR A 27 14.15 8.50 -8.97
CA THR A 27 12.73 8.77 -8.90
C THR A 27 12.29 8.36 -7.51
N ASP A 28 12.00 9.36 -6.69
CA ASP A 28 11.44 9.31 -5.34
C ASP A 28 10.04 8.67 -5.36
N TYR A 29 9.98 7.41 -5.79
CA TYR A 29 8.74 6.66 -5.90
C TYR A 29 8.55 5.87 -4.63
N THR A 30 7.49 6.19 -3.88
CA THR A 30 7.13 5.47 -2.67
C THR A 30 6.78 4.02 -3.00
N ALA A 31 7.24 3.08 -2.16
CA ALA A 31 6.93 1.66 -2.33
C ALA A 31 5.40 1.43 -2.46
N PRO A 32 4.96 0.56 -3.39
CA PRO A 32 3.53 0.31 -3.60
C PRO A 32 2.90 -0.43 -2.41
N ILE A 33 1.65 -0.09 -2.10
CA ILE A 33 0.79 -0.79 -1.16
C ILE A 33 0.23 -2.04 -1.86
N ASN A 34 0.52 -3.21 -1.28
CA ASN A 34 0.06 -4.51 -1.80
C ASN A 34 -0.84 -5.18 -0.75
N PRO A 35 -2.18 -5.00 -0.83
CA PRO A 35 -3.09 -5.63 0.12
C PRO A 35 -3.04 -7.15 0.00
N THR A 36 -3.19 -7.84 1.13
CA THR A 36 -3.46 -9.27 1.14
C THR A 36 -4.88 -9.55 0.69
N GLU A 37 -5.14 -10.70 0.06
CA GLU A 37 -6.50 -11.12 -0.24
C GLU A 37 -7.31 -11.35 1.04
N GLY A 38 -8.53 -10.83 1.10
CA GLY A 38 -9.46 -11.04 2.21
C GLY A 38 -10.39 -9.86 2.45
N SER A 39 -11.34 -10.05 3.35
CA SER A 39 -12.25 -9.01 3.83
C SER A 39 -11.98 -8.65 5.29
N ALA A 40 -12.64 -7.59 5.76
CA ALA A 40 -12.74 -7.23 7.16
C ALA A 40 -14.14 -6.65 7.46
N THR A 41 -14.52 -6.65 8.73
CA THR A 41 -15.63 -5.87 9.26
C THR A 41 -15.05 -4.54 9.75
N VAL A 42 -15.68 -3.42 9.40
CA VAL A 42 -15.25 -2.11 9.90
C VAL A 42 -15.99 -1.84 11.21
N ASP A 43 -15.44 -2.30 12.32
CA ASP A 43 -16.06 -2.19 13.65
C ASP A 43 -15.11 -1.66 14.73
N GLY A 44 -13.83 -1.47 14.42
CA GLY A 44 -12.81 -0.99 15.34
C GLY A 44 -12.16 -2.10 16.15
N ASP A 45 -12.43 -3.37 15.85
CA ASP A 45 -11.80 -4.54 16.47
C ASP A 45 -10.68 -5.12 15.60
N ILE A 46 -9.44 -5.00 16.09
CA ILE A 46 -8.26 -5.52 15.40
C ILE A 46 -8.14 -7.05 15.42
N SER A 47 -9.01 -7.77 16.14
CA SER A 47 -8.84 -9.20 16.42
C SER A 47 -8.87 -10.09 15.18
N GLU A 48 -9.53 -9.66 14.11
CA GLU A 48 -9.54 -10.40 12.84
C GLU A 48 -8.30 -10.17 11.99
N TRP A 49 -7.51 -9.13 12.27
CA TRP A 49 -6.33 -8.75 11.50
C TRP A 49 -5.10 -9.58 11.88
N ASP A 50 -4.40 -10.10 10.88
CA ASP A 50 -3.06 -10.64 11.07
C ASP A 50 -2.07 -9.51 10.83
N LEU A 51 -1.63 -8.86 11.91
CA LEU A 51 -0.73 -7.71 11.83
C LEU A 51 0.65 -8.04 11.23
N ASN A 52 1.03 -9.31 11.08
CA ASN A 52 2.25 -9.66 10.36
C ASN A 52 1.98 -9.82 8.87
N ALA A 53 0.89 -10.51 8.51
CA ALA A 53 0.57 -10.78 7.12
C ALA A 53 -0.02 -9.56 6.41
N ASN A 54 -0.81 -8.75 7.11
CA ASN A 54 -1.56 -7.65 6.51
C ASN A 54 -0.78 -6.32 6.47
N LEU A 55 0.42 -6.25 7.07
CA LEU A 55 1.25 -5.05 7.05
C LEU A 55 1.60 -4.67 5.61
N SER A 56 1.25 -3.45 5.22
CA SER A 56 1.35 -2.99 3.84
C SER A 56 2.30 -1.81 3.66
N ALA A 57 2.35 -0.87 4.61
CA ALA A 57 3.27 0.26 4.56
C ALA A 57 3.51 0.88 5.94
N ASN A 58 4.71 1.43 6.13
CA ASN A 58 4.97 2.35 7.23
C ASN A 58 4.28 3.70 6.92
N MET A 59 3.75 4.37 7.94
CA MET A 59 3.27 5.74 7.84
C MET A 59 4.21 6.65 8.63
N CYS A 60 4.90 7.51 7.88
CA CYS A 60 6.03 8.26 8.38
C CYS A 60 5.64 9.71 8.67
N THR A 61 6.42 10.35 9.54
CA THR A 61 6.27 11.77 9.86
C THR A 61 6.21 12.64 8.59
N ALA A 62 5.13 13.41 8.45
CA ALA A 62 4.86 14.26 7.29
C ALA A 62 4.91 13.50 5.94
N GLY A 63 4.54 12.21 5.93
CA GLY A 63 4.51 11.39 4.73
C GLY A 63 5.87 11.16 4.09
N SER A 64 6.96 11.31 4.84
CA SER A 64 8.32 11.17 4.33
C SER A 64 8.73 9.70 4.27
N VAL A 65 8.16 8.97 3.32
CA VAL A 65 8.46 7.56 3.02
C VAL A 65 9.44 7.52 1.85
N GLY A 66 10.49 6.71 1.96
CA GLY A 66 11.47 6.48 0.90
C GLY A 66 11.04 5.37 -0.06
N SER A 67 11.82 5.19 -1.12
CA SER A 67 11.58 4.16 -2.13
C SER A 67 11.72 2.72 -1.62
N ASP A 68 12.39 2.53 -0.49
CA ASP A 68 12.48 1.25 0.22
C ASP A 68 11.30 1.00 1.18
N GLY A 69 10.33 1.93 1.25
CA GLY A 69 9.17 1.87 2.14
C GLY A 69 9.48 2.29 3.58
N ASN A 70 10.72 2.68 3.90
CA ASN A 70 11.10 3.17 5.23
C ASN A 70 10.97 4.68 5.34
N CYS A 71 10.99 5.21 6.56
CA CYS A 71 10.94 6.66 6.74
C CYS A 71 12.24 7.32 6.29
N ALA A 72 12.13 8.26 5.37
CA ALA A 72 13.26 8.93 4.73
C ALA A 72 13.44 10.35 5.26
N GLY A 73 14.67 10.70 5.64
CA GLY A 73 15.05 12.04 6.08
C GLY A 73 15.32 12.14 7.58
N SER A 74 16.12 13.14 7.97
CA SER A 74 16.49 13.36 9.36
C SER A 74 15.27 13.71 10.22
N GLY A 75 15.11 13.00 11.34
CA GLY A 75 13.98 13.20 12.26
C GLY A 75 12.65 12.65 11.76
N LYS A 76 12.65 11.89 10.66
CA LYS A 76 11.45 11.19 10.17
C LYS A 76 11.39 9.81 10.80
N VAL A 77 10.28 9.51 11.44
CA VAL A 77 10.06 8.27 12.17
C VAL A 77 8.76 7.63 11.73
N ASN A 78 8.66 6.32 11.92
CA ASN A 78 7.42 5.60 11.71
C ASN A 78 6.50 5.90 12.90
N LEU A 79 5.38 6.58 12.62
CA LEU A 79 4.41 7.01 13.64
C LEU A 79 3.22 6.06 13.72
N SER A 80 2.86 5.41 12.62
CA SER A 80 1.78 4.43 12.54
C SER A 80 2.03 3.47 11.37
N ASP A 81 1.38 2.33 11.36
CA ASP A 81 1.44 1.37 10.27
C ASP A 81 0.09 1.26 9.56
N LEU A 82 0.16 1.05 8.25
CA LEU A 82 -0.97 0.69 7.42
C LEU A 82 -1.00 -0.83 7.21
N TYR A 83 -2.11 -1.44 7.56
CA TYR A 83 -2.47 -2.81 7.22
C TYR A 83 -3.60 -2.77 6.19
N SER A 84 -3.58 -3.69 5.22
CA SER A 84 -4.61 -3.70 4.20
C SER A 84 -5.00 -5.07 3.69
N ARG A 85 -6.28 -5.17 3.34
CA ARG A 85 -6.89 -6.33 2.69
C ARG A 85 -7.69 -5.88 1.47
N TYR A 86 -7.79 -6.75 0.48
CA TYR A 86 -8.61 -6.52 -0.69
C TYR A 86 -9.53 -7.72 -0.93
N ASP A 87 -10.83 -7.45 -0.91
CA ASP A 87 -11.85 -8.43 -1.23
C ASP A 87 -12.15 -8.36 -2.72
N CYS A 88 -11.72 -9.40 -3.41
CA CYS A 88 -11.85 -9.54 -4.84
C CYS A 88 -13.28 -9.84 -5.31
N GLU A 89 -14.14 -10.40 -4.45
CA GLU A 89 -15.53 -10.69 -4.80
C GLU A 89 -16.38 -9.43 -4.83
N THR A 90 -16.11 -8.52 -3.89
CA THR A 90 -16.87 -7.28 -3.72
C THR A 90 -16.17 -6.05 -4.30
N ASN A 91 -14.91 -6.16 -4.74
CA ASN A 91 -14.04 -5.03 -5.10
C ASN A 91 -13.98 -3.99 -3.98
N THR A 92 -13.71 -4.47 -2.77
CA THR A 92 -13.63 -3.63 -1.57
C THR A 92 -12.22 -3.65 -1.01
N MET A 93 -11.66 -2.47 -0.80
CA MET A 93 -10.42 -2.29 -0.06
C MET A 93 -10.75 -2.06 1.41
N TYR A 94 -10.02 -2.74 2.29
CA TYR A 94 -10.08 -2.56 3.73
C TYR A 94 -8.72 -2.07 4.22
N VAL A 95 -8.73 -1.09 5.10
CA VAL A 95 -7.54 -0.57 5.74
C VAL A 95 -7.71 -0.58 7.25
N LEU A 96 -6.64 -0.92 7.93
CA LEU A 96 -6.46 -0.70 9.35
C LEU A 96 -5.20 0.16 9.51
N VAL A 97 -5.31 1.24 10.28
CA VAL A 97 -4.19 2.09 10.64
C VAL A 97 -4.01 2.01 12.15
N LEU A 98 -2.80 1.72 12.62
CA LEU A 98 -2.48 1.69 14.05
C LEU A 98 -1.23 2.51 14.35
N GLU A 99 -1.28 3.32 15.39
CA GLU A 99 -0.11 4.02 15.93
C GLU A 99 1.01 3.03 16.31
N ASN A 100 2.24 3.51 16.26
CA ASN A 100 3.39 2.82 16.83
C ASN A 100 3.73 3.41 18.19
N SER A 101 3.90 2.57 19.21
CA SER A 101 4.34 3.03 20.54
C SER A 101 5.74 3.66 20.46
N PRO A 102 5.99 4.80 21.16
CA PRO A 102 5.18 5.42 22.21
C PRO A 102 4.27 6.55 21.73
N TYR A 103 3.97 6.64 20.44
CA TYR A 103 3.16 7.73 19.90
C TYR A 103 1.67 7.51 20.16
N GLU A 104 0.89 8.58 20.07
CA GLU A 104 -0.54 8.61 20.42
C GLU A 104 -1.36 9.14 19.23
N ALA A 105 -2.26 8.33 18.71
CA ALA A 105 -3.21 8.66 17.66
C ALA A 105 -4.17 9.74 18.13
N GLU A 106 -4.45 10.68 17.24
CA GLU A 106 -5.38 11.77 17.47
C GLU A 106 -6.72 11.47 16.82
N LYS A 107 -7.77 11.46 17.64
CA LYS A 107 -9.14 11.28 17.17
C LYS A 107 -9.62 12.58 16.51
N SER A 108 -9.50 12.66 15.19
CA SER A 108 -9.98 13.78 14.36
C SER A 108 -10.63 13.24 13.09
N GLU A 109 -11.91 13.54 12.90
CA GLU A 109 -12.67 13.13 11.71
C GLU A 109 -12.13 13.78 10.42
N GLU A 110 -11.49 14.95 10.55
CA GLU A 110 -10.91 15.68 9.41
C GLU A 110 -9.53 15.17 9.01
N ASP A 111 -8.80 14.57 9.96
CA ASP A 111 -7.40 14.15 9.83
C ASP A 111 -7.20 12.62 9.85
N ALA A 112 -8.27 11.83 9.80
CA ALA A 112 -8.20 10.41 9.50
C ALA A 112 -8.91 10.15 8.18
N TRP A 113 -8.17 9.73 7.15
CA TRP A 113 -8.72 9.59 5.80
C TRP A 113 -7.84 8.74 4.89
N VAL A 114 -8.45 8.28 3.79
CA VAL A 114 -7.76 7.71 2.62
C VAL A 114 -8.12 8.53 1.38
N THR A 115 -7.14 8.76 0.51
CA THR A 115 -7.34 9.40 -0.80
C THR A 115 -6.83 8.52 -1.92
N ILE A 116 -7.46 8.65 -3.10
CA ILE A 116 -7.05 8.01 -4.34
C ILE A 116 -7.10 9.04 -5.46
N GLY A 117 -6.04 9.12 -6.28
CA GLY A 117 -5.95 10.14 -7.33
C GLY A 117 -5.64 11.54 -6.75
N GLY A 118 -4.97 11.60 -5.60
CA GLY A 118 -4.51 12.82 -4.95
C GLY A 118 -5.39 13.35 -3.81
N ASN A 119 -4.84 14.31 -3.07
CA ASN A 119 -5.32 14.74 -1.74
C ASN A 119 -6.73 15.35 -1.70
N SER A 120 -7.27 15.78 -2.85
CA SER A 120 -8.61 16.35 -2.91
C SER A 120 -9.72 15.31 -2.94
N ASN A 121 -9.40 14.04 -3.20
CA ASN A 121 -10.39 12.97 -3.36
C ASN A 121 -10.32 12.00 -2.17
N LYS A 122 -10.88 12.40 -1.03
CA LYS A 122 -11.02 11.53 0.14
C LYS A 122 -12.10 10.48 -0.13
N VAL A 123 -11.70 9.24 -0.32
CA VAL A 123 -12.63 8.11 -0.59
C VAL A 123 -13.28 7.60 0.70
N VAL A 124 -12.62 7.80 1.83
CA VAL A 124 -13.16 7.57 3.17
C VAL A 124 -12.49 8.52 4.17
N LYS A 125 -13.21 8.92 5.22
CA LYS A 125 -12.74 9.81 6.30
C LYS A 125 -13.46 9.51 7.62
N GLY A 126 -13.01 10.09 8.72
CA GLY A 126 -13.42 9.68 10.07
C GLY A 126 -14.89 9.86 10.47
N ASP A 127 -15.71 10.54 9.66
CA ASP A 127 -17.17 10.65 9.81
C ASP A 127 -17.96 9.82 8.76
N SER A 128 -17.27 8.99 7.98
CA SER A 128 -17.89 8.13 6.97
C SER A 128 -18.61 6.94 7.62
N GLN A 129 -19.63 6.41 6.95
CA GLN A 129 -20.35 5.23 7.43
C GLN A 129 -19.46 3.98 7.49
N ASP A 130 -18.54 3.86 6.53
CA ASP A 130 -17.60 2.74 6.38
C ASP A 130 -16.28 3.02 7.10
N PHE A 131 -16.35 3.64 8.29
CA PHE A 131 -15.21 3.99 9.12
C PHE A 131 -15.51 3.67 10.59
N SER A 132 -14.52 3.13 11.31
CA SER A 132 -14.59 2.95 12.76
C SER A 132 -13.28 3.34 13.42
N TRP A 133 -13.35 3.99 14.59
CA TRP A 133 -12.17 4.26 15.40
C TRP A 133 -11.77 3.00 16.15
N VAL A 134 -10.46 2.71 16.18
CA VAL A 134 -9.91 1.62 16.98
C VAL A 134 -9.47 2.18 18.33
N GLU A 135 -9.97 1.59 19.40
CA GLU A 135 -9.64 1.95 20.78
C GLU A 135 -9.02 0.75 21.50
N ASN A 136 -8.03 0.99 22.37
CA ASN A 136 -7.49 -0.05 23.23
C ASN A 136 -8.39 -0.30 24.46
N ASP A 137 -8.00 -1.25 25.32
CA ASP A 137 -8.75 -1.61 26.55
C ASP A 137 -9.03 -0.44 27.51
N SER A 138 -8.28 0.66 27.41
CA SER A 138 -8.49 1.87 28.21
C SER A 138 -9.46 2.88 27.59
N GLY A 139 -10.00 2.58 26.40
CA GLY A 139 -10.83 3.49 25.60
C GLY A 139 -10.04 4.58 24.90
N ARG A 140 -8.71 4.46 24.83
CA ARG A 140 -7.85 5.41 24.09
C ARG A 140 -7.80 5.01 22.63
N THR A 141 -8.06 5.96 21.73
CA THR A 141 -7.88 5.77 20.29
C THR A 141 -6.42 5.44 19.98
N ILE A 142 -6.22 4.36 19.22
CA ILE A 142 -4.91 3.89 18.75
C ILE A 142 -4.82 3.86 17.23
N GLY A 143 -5.91 4.21 16.53
CA GLY A 143 -5.99 4.01 15.10
C GLY A 143 -7.41 4.06 14.56
N TYR A 144 -7.60 3.56 13.34
CA TYR A 144 -8.92 3.41 12.73
C TYR A 144 -8.96 2.26 11.73
N GLU A 145 -10.16 1.80 11.45
CA GLU A 145 -10.51 0.92 10.34
C GLU A 145 -11.39 1.66 9.35
N ALA A 146 -11.24 1.33 8.07
CA ALA A 146 -12.12 1.85 7.05
C ALA A 146 -12.22 0.89 5.87
N SER A 147 -13.32 0.99 5.12
CA SER A 147 -13.47 0.33 3.83
C SER A 147 -13.97 1.30 2.76
N PHE A 148 -13.68 0.97 1.51
CA PHE A 148 -14.17 1.72 0.36
C PHE A 148 -14.13 0.86 -0.91
N PRO A 149 -15.01 1.13 -1.89
CA PRO A 149 -14.96 0.47 -3.19
C PRO A 149 -13.65 0.80 -3.92
N LEU A 150 -13.00 -0.21 -4.49
CA LEU A 150 -11.80 -0.07 -5.29
C LEU A 150 -11.80 -1.14 -6.38
N ASP A 151 -11.78 -0.74 -7.65
CA ASP A 151 -11.69 -1.71 -8.75
C ASP A 151 -10.36 -2.47 -8.72
N ALA A 152 -10.33 -3.66 -9.30
CA ALA A 152 -9.10 -4.43 -9.49
C ALA A 152 -8.09 -3.67 -10.36
N GLY A 153 -6.79 -3.76 -10.03
CA GLY A 153 -5.69 -3.15 -10.78
C GLY A 153 -4.80 -2.22 -9.96
N THR A 154 -4.07 -1.35 -10.66
CA THR A 154 -3.14 -0.39 -10.05
C THR A 154 -3.78 0.99 -9.99
N HIS A 155 -3.78 1.58 -8.80
CA HIS A 155 -4.27 2.92 -8.53
C HIS A 155 -3.13 3.78 -8.01
N ALA A 156 -2.80 4.85 -8.75
CA ALA A 156 -1.76 5.80 -8.35
C ALA A 156 -2.29 6.84 -7.36
N ASP A 157 -1.38 7.63 -6.81
CA ASP A 157 -1.67 8.79 -5.98
C ASP A 157 -2.52 8.47 -4.74
N VAL A 158 -2.17 7.39 -4.05
CA VAL A 158 -2.81 6.96 -2.82
C VAL A 158 -2.08 7.52 -1.61
N GLN A 159 -2.86 8.12 -0.70
CA GLN A 159 -2.37 8.48 0.63
C GLN A 159 -3.36 8.00 1.68
N VAL A 160 -2.81 7.40 2.73
CA VAL A 160 -3.51 7.08 3.97
C VAL A 160 -2.95 7.99 5.05
N HIS A 161 -3.80 8.58 5.88
CA HIS A 161 -3.41 9.62 6.82
C HIS A 161 -4.04 9.43 8.19
N LEU A 162 -3.24 9.69 9.22
CA LEU A 162 -3.65 9.82 10.62
C LEU A 162 -2.77 10.88 11.29
N ASN A 163 -3.33 11.73 12.14
CA ASN A 163 -2.50 12.54 13.05
C ASN A 163 -2.09 11.71 14.27
N VAL A 164 -0.80 11.79 14.62
CA VAL A 164 -0.20 11.05 15.73
C VAL A 164 0.76 11.99 16.47
N SER A 165 0.51 12.22 17.76
CA SER A 165 1.32 13.07 18.66
C SER A 165 1.68 14.44 18.05
N ASN A 166 0.66 15.17 17.59
CA ASN A 166 0.71 16.46 16.89
C ASN A 166 1.53 16.46 15.59
N ASN A 167 1.73 15.28 14.99
CA ASN A 167 2.41 15.13 13.71
C ASN A 167 1.50 14.43 12.71
N THR A 168 1.65 14.80 11.44
CA THR A 168 1.11 14.01 10.33
C THR A 168 1.82 12.65 10.26
N SER A 169 1.06 11.58 10.26
CA SER A 169 1.49 10.24 9.85
C SER A 169 0.82 9.90 8.52
N SER A 170 1.62 9.63 7.49
CA SER A 170 1.09 9.33 6.16
C SER A 170 1.96 8.36 5.37
N THR A 171 1.35 7.62 4.44
CA THR A 171 2.07 6.79 3.46
C THR A 171 2.74 7.59 2.35
N GLY A 172 2.55 8.91 2.28
CA GLY A 172 3.18 9.77 1.26
C GLY A 172 2.89 11.26 1.46
N LYS A 173 3.50 12.11 0.63
CA LYS A 173 3.34 13.58 0.67
C LYS A 173 3.40 14.17 -0.74
N ASN A 174 2.62 15.21 -1.02
CA ASN A 174 2.84 16.18 -2.11
C ASN A 174 3.42 15.63 -3.44
N GLY A 175 2.82 14.59 -4.02
CA GLY A 175 3.26 13.98 -5.29
C GLY A 175 4.19 12.77 -5.14
N ASP A 176 4.77 12.56 -3.95
CA ASP A 176 5.52 11.36 -3.56
C ASP A 176 4.56 10.42 -2.80
N THR A 177 3.72 9.76 -3.58
CA THR A 177 2.61 8.93 -3.10
C THR A 177 2.76 7.48 -3.51
N ALA A 178 2.30 6.58 -2.64
CA ALA A 178 2.24 5.17 -2.98
C ALA A 178 1.18 4.92 -4.06
N ALA A 179 1.39 3.88 -4.86
CA ALA A 179 0.32 3.25 -5.61
C ALA A 179 -0.25 2.09 -4.80
N ILE A 180 -1.56 1.82 -4.89
CA ILE A 180 -2.12 0.53 -4.50
C ILE A 180 -2.06 -0.40 -5.72
N THR A 181 -1.56 -1.61 -5.55
CA THR A 181 -1.65 -2.67 -6.57
C THR A 181 -2.46 -3.83 -6.03
N THR A 182 -3.70 -3.96 -6.49
CA THR A 182 -4.53 -5.14 -6.25
C THR A 182 -4.32 -6.17 -7.38
N PRO A 183 -4.76 -7.43 -7.23
CA PRO A 183 -4.70 -8.41 -8.32
C PRO A 183 -5.34 -7.85 -9.61
N ALA A 184 -4.66 -8.01 -10.75
CA ALA A 184 -5.13 -7.48 -12.04
C ALA A 184 -6.48 -8.07 -12.50
N SER A 185 -6.82 -9.24 -11.97
CA SER A 185 -8.12 -9.87 -12.14
C SER A 185 -8.42 -10.71 -10.91
N CYS A 186 -9.64 -10.56 -10.39
CA CYS A 186 -10.12 -11.43 -9.35
C CYS A 186 -10.43 -12.82 -9.94
N PRO A 187 -10.05 -13.92 -9.25
CA PRO A 187 -10.48 -15.24 -9.66
C PRO A 187 -12.01 -15.24 -9.73
N ALA A 188 -12.57 -15.84 -10.79
CA ALA A 188 -14.01 -15.99 -10.86
C ALA A 188 -14.49 -16.74 -9.60
N PRO A 189 -15.62 -16.34 -8.98
CA PRO A 189 -16.15 -17.05 -7.82
C PRO A 189 -16.27 -18.51 -8.19
N VAL A 190 -15.70 -19.38 -7.35
CA VAL A 190 -15.81 -20.82 -7.55
C VAL A 190 -17.27 -21.16 -7.34
N VAL A 191 -18.03 -21.22 -8.43
CA VAL A 191 -19.37 -21.78 -8.41
C VAL A 191 -19.21 -23.24 -8.03
N ASP A 192 -19.40 -23.57 -6.76
CA ASP A 192 -19.45 -24.95 -6.31
C ASP A 192 -20.68 -25.59 -6.97
N SER A 193 -20.44 -26.21 -8.11
CA SER A 193 -21.43 -26.95 -8.87
C SER A 193 -21.63 -28.32 -8.23
N THR A 194 -21.97 -28.35 -6.94
CA THR A 194 -22.55 -29.53 -6.30
C THR A 194 -23.99 -29.66 -6.78
N ASP A 195 -24.05 -30.16 -8.03
CA ASP A 195 -25.08 -30.95 -8.66
C ASP A 195 -26.16 -31.43 -7.69
N ASP A 196 -27.28 -30.70 -7.69
CA ASP A 196 -28.56 -31.11 -7.14
C ASP A 196 -29.03 -32.31 -7.96
N SER A 197 -28.55 -33.49 -7.60
CA SER A 197 -29.07 -34.75 -8.13
C SER A 197 -30.46 -34.97 -7.55
N GLU A 198 -31.42 -34.34 -8.20
CA GLU A 198 -32.86 -34.55 -8.05
C GLU A 198 -33.15 -36.04 -8.30
N VAL A 199 -33.18 -36.84 -7.23
CA VAL A 199 -33.67 -38.22 -7.27
C VAL A 199 -35.18 -38.18 -7.49
N SER A 200 -35.56 -38.05 -8.77
CA SER A 200 -36.89 -38.34 -9.28
C SER A 200 -37.21 -39.83 -9.06
N LYS A 201 -37.81 -40.17 -7.92
CA LYS A 201 -38.48 -41.48 -7.76
C LYS A 201 -39.88 -41.42 -8.36
N LYS A 202 -39.95 -41.86 -9.62
CA LYS A 202 -41.17 -42.27 -10.32
C LYS A 202 -41.92 -43.37 -9.56
N GLY A 203 -43.21 -43.11 -9.34
CA GLY A 203 -44.36 -44.00 -9.58
C GLY A 203 -44.28 -45.49 -9.24
N GLY A 204 -45.13 -45.90 -8.28
CA GLY A 204 -45.59 -47.27 -8.10
C GLY A 204 -47.11 -47.32 -7.94
N LYS A 205 -47.79 -47.93 -8.91
CA LYS A 205 -49.24 -48.07 -9.15
C LYS A 205 -49.99 -48.94 -8.12
N LYS A 206 -51.30 -48.63 -8.03
CA LYS A 206 -52.49 -49.45 -7.73
C LYS A 206 -52.83 -49.76 -6.27
#